data_AF-A0A336JWI0-F1
#
_entry.id   AF-A0A336JWI0-F1
#
_cell.length_a   1.000
_cell.length_b   1.000
_cell.length_c   1.000
_cell.angle_alpha   90.00
_cell.angle_beta   90.00
_cell.angle_gamma   90.00
#
_symmetry.space_group_name_H-M   'P 1'
#
loop_
_entity.id
_entity.type
_entity.pdbx_description
1 polymer ?
#
loop_
_entity_poly.entity_id
_entity_poly.type
_entity_poly.pdbx_seq_one_letter_code
_entity_poly.pdbx_strand_id
1 'polypeptide(L)'
;MNTAFLLKLHRWTSLVFALPLLAIIVTGLILSVEPMLQGGGLPAGTLDATRLTGLIERYDPQGQARGLAINATGQQLRLLGIKAPPIDLTTGDAAAASDSTGDLLLWARRTHERLLGYQWLVIASTIALTILMAIGALMGLPRLRNSLAGWHKGAAWFTLPLLVLSPLTALCMAAGLTFSSGPPPARMTIKLTDAVQQIARSHDVSHLAMIANRGGRMMARIYEDGELRAYTFTPEGVTPLPRNWPRLLHEGNWSTWLSGTVNVVTSVVLLGLLITGVWLWTRRKLRRRPPRPVAEPA
;
A
#
# COMPACT_ATOMS: atom_id res chain seq x y z
N MET A 1 24.87 1.59 26.34
CA MET A 1 23.77 2.57 26.19
C MET A 1 22.84 2.50 27.39
N ASN A 2 22.37 3.65 27.90
CA ASN A 2 21.47 3.68 29.06
C ASN A 2 20.03 3.29 28.67
N THR A 3 19.56 2.12 29.13
CA THR A 3 18.21 1.61 28.83
C THR A 3 17.09 2.56 29.28
N ALA A 4 17.29 3.33 30.35
CA ALA A 4 16.31 4.30 30.82
C ALA A 4 16.11 5.45 29.81
N PHE A 5 17.21 5.89 29.18
CA PHE A 5 17.17 6.90 28.12
C PHE A 5 16.44 6.38 26.88
N LEU A 6 16.78 5.18 26.40
CA LEU A 6 16.10 4.55 25.26
C LEU A 6 14.60 4.39 25.48
N LEU A 7 14.20 3.96 26.68
CA LEU A 7 12.80 3.82 27.04
C LEU A 7 12.07 5.18 27.08
N LYS A 8 12.74 6.24 27.53
CA LYS A 8 12.18 7.60 27.53
C LYS A 8 12.02 8.08 26.08
N LEU A 9 13.03 7.91 25.24
CA LEU A 9 13.01 8.29 23.83
C LEU A 9 11.90 7.55 23.08
N HIS A 10 11.84 6.21 23.20
CA HIS A 10 10.80 5.40 22.58
C HIS A 10 9.40 5.88 22.95
N ARG A 11 9.14 6.18 24.23
CA ARG A 11 7.82 6.66 24.68
C ARG A 11 7.46 8.00 24.06
N TRP A 12 8.36 8.98 24.14
CA TRP A 12 8.07 10.32 23.63
C TRP A 12 7.90 10.33 22.12
N THR A 13 8.78 9.66 21.38
CA THR A 13 8.63 9.50 19.93
C THR A 13 7.31 8.83 19.57
N SER A 14 6.94 7.75 20.28
CA SER A 14 5.66 7.06 20.01
C SER A 14 4.43 7.94 20.26
N LEU A 15 4.49 8.85 21.24
CA LEU A 15 3.36 9.75 21.55
C LEU A 15 3.25 10.90 20.56
N VAL A 16 4.37 11.53 20.22
CA VAL A 16 4.41 12.63 19.24
C VAL A 16 3.87 12.15 17.89
N PHE A 17 4.23 10.93 17.49
CA PHE A 17 3.80 10.36 16.22
C PHE A 17 2.56 9.45 16.32
N ALA A 18 1.88 9.37 17.47
CA ALA A 18 0.81 8.41 17.66
C ALA A 18 -0.33 8.57 16.64
N LEU A 19 -0.81 9.81 16.43
CA LEU A 19 -1.91 10.09 15.51
C LEU A 19 -1.49 9.92 14.03
N PRO A 20 -0.34 10.45 13.56
CA PRO A 20 0.13 10.17 12.21
C PRO A 20 0.32 8.67 11.94
N LEU A 21 0.94 7.94 12.87
CA LEU A 21 1.13 6.50 12.74
C LEU A 21 -0.20 5.75 12.72
N LEU A 22 -1.18 6.15 13.55
CA LEU A 22 -2.50 5.55 13.53
C LEU A 22 -3.14 5.68 12.15
N ALA A 23 -3.13 6.88 11.57
CA ALA A 23 -3.71 7.11 10.24
C ALA A 23 -2.99 6.29 9.15
N ILE A 24 -1.67 6.25 9.16
CA ILE A 24 -0.86 5.48 8.19
C ILE A 24 -1.11 3.98 8.35
N ILE A 25 -1.13 3.46 9.59
CA ILE A 25 -1.35 2.02 9.85
C ILE A 25 -2.77 1.61 9.46
N VAL A 26 -3.78 2.41 9.79
CA VAL A 26 -5.19 2.11 9.44
C VAL A 26 -5.39 2.15 7.93
N THR A 27 -4.86 3.15 7.24
CA THR A 27 -4.96 3.22 5.78
C THR A 27 -4.14 2.12 5.11
N GLY A 28 -2.97 1.76 5.65
CA GLY A 28 -2.18 0.61 5.20
C GLY A 28 -2.91 -0.72 5.40
N LEU A 29 -3.63 -0.89 6.51
CA LEU A 29 -4.49 -2.05 6.75
C LEU A 29 -5.60 -2.15 5.71
N ILE A 30 -6.28 -1.04 5.38
CA ILE A 30 -7.31 -1.03 4.33
C ILE A 30 -6.70 -1.44 2.98
N LEU A 31 -5.54 -0.87 2.62
CA LEU A 31 -4.86 -1.17 1.37
C LEU A 31 -4.29 -2.59 1.31
N SER A 32 -4.00 -3.23 2.45
CA SER A 32 -3.46 -4.59 2.47
C SER A 32 -4.42 -5.65 1.91
N VAL A 33 -5.71 -5.32 1.79
CA VAL A 33 -6.74 -6.19 1.20
C VAL A 33 -6.88 -5.97 -0.31
N GLU A 34 -6.37 -4.86 -0.86
CA GLU A 34 -6.49 -4.51 -2.28
C GLU A 34 -5.97 -5.61 -3.24
N PRO A 35 -4.79 -6.22 -3.01
CA PRO A 35 -4.29 -7.27 -3.90
C PRO A 35 -5.18 -8.52 -3.92
N MET A 36 -5.87 -8.83 -2.82
CA MET A 36 -6.82 -9.95 -2.76
C MET A 36 -8.08 -9.66 -3.57
N LEU A 37 -8.56 -8.42 -3.53
CA LEU A 37 -9.79 -8.00 -4.20
C LEU A 37 -9.60 -7.84 -5.71
N GLN A 38 -8.46 -7.28 -6.13
CA GLN A 38 -8.18 -7.02 -7.55
C GLN A 38 -7.54 -8.21 -8.26
N GLY A 39 -6.84 -9.07 -7.51
CA GLY A 39 -6.08 -10.18 -8.05
C GLY A 39 -6.88 -11.25 -8.79
N GLY A 40 -8.17 -11.37 -8.48
CA GLY A 40 -9.08 -12.30 -9.15
C GLY A 40 -9.39 -11.95 -10.60
N GLY A 41 -9.10 -10.71 -11.03
CA GLY A 41 -9.48 -10.23 -12.37
C GLY A 41 -10.98 -10.13 -12.58
N LEU A 42 -11.38 -9.84 -13.82
CA LEU A 42 -12.78 -9.86 -14.23
C LEU A 42 -13.26 -11.31 -14.45
N PRO A 43 -14.57 -11.61 -14.31
CA PRO A 43 -15.09 -12.92 -14.69
C PRO A 43 -14.77 -13.24 -16.16
N ALA A 44 -14.48 -14.51 -16.44
CA ALA A 44 -14.13 -14.97 -17.79
C ALA A 44 -15.18 -14.53 -18.83
N GLY A 45 -14.71 -14.03 -19.98
CA GLY A 45 -15.58 -13.56 -21.07
C GLY A 45 -16.21 -12.18 -20.85
N THR A 46 -15.98 -11.52 -19.70
CA THR A 46 -16.52 -10.17 -19.44
C THR A 46 -15.88 -9.12 -20.35
N LEU A 47 -14.58 -9.23 -20.62
CA LEU A 47 -13.82 -8.24 -21.36
C LEU A 47 -12.84 -8.92 -22.31
N ASP A 48 -12.88 -8.54 -23.58
CA ASP A 48 -11.86 -8.86 -24.58
C ASP A 48 -11.31 -7.56 -25.19
N ALA A 49 -10.32 -7.71 -26.07
CA ALA A 49 -9.66 -6.56 -26.70
C ALA A 49 -10.63 -5.72 -27.52
N THR A 50 -11.50 -6.38 -28.29
CA THR A 50 -12.48 -5.74 -29.19
C THR A 50 -13.49 -4.91 -28.41
N ARG A 51 -14.06 -5.48 -27.34
CA ARG A 51 -14.97 -4.79 -26.42
C ARG A 51 -14.27 -3.62 -25.76
N LEU A 52 -13.05 -3.81 -25.27
CA LEU A 52 -12.30 -2.75 -24.60
C LEU A 52 -11.99 -1.58 -25.56
N THR A 53 -11.55 -1.87 -26.80
CA THR A 53 -11.33 -0.81 -27.80
C THR A 53 -12.63 -0.12 -28.19
N GLY A 54 -13.72 -0.86 -28.36
CA GLY A 54 -15.03 -0.26 -28.67
C GLY A 54 -15.53 0.67 -27.55
N LEU A 55 -15.31 0.32 -26.28
CA LEU A 55 -15.63 1.20 -25.16
C LEU A 55 -14.74 2.45 -25.14
N ILE A 56 -13.45 2.32 -25.43
CA ILE A 56 -12.55 3.49 -25.54
C ILE A 56 -13.02 4.42 -26.65
N GLU A 57 -13.32 3.90 -27.84
CA GLU A 57 -13.77 4.70 -28.98
C GLU A 57 -15.12 5.39 -28.72
N ARG A 58 -16.05 4.72 -28.03
CA ARG A 58 -17.34 5.29 -27.64
C ARG A 58 -17.21 6.48 -26.69
N TYR A 59 -16.28 6.41 -25.73
CA TYR A 59 -16.14 7.41 -24.66
C TYR A 59 -14.99 8.40 -24.86
N ASP A 60 -14.09 8.13 -25.79
CA ASP A 60 -12.96 8.98 -26.19
C ASP A 60 -12.75 8.94 -27.72
N PRO A 61 -13.72 9.40 -28.52
CA PRO A 61 -13.62 9.37 -29.99
C PRO A 61 -12.48 10.25 -30.53
N GLN A 62 -11.99 11.18 -29.72
CA GLN A 62 -10.89 12.09 -30.08
C GLN A 62 -9.51 11.55 -29.67
N GLY A 63 -9.44 10.39 -28.98
CA GLY A 63 -8.19 9.76 -28.57
C GLY A 63 -7.36 10.59 -27.58
N GLN A 64 -8.01 11.35 -26.70
CA GLN A 64 -7.37 12.24 -25.73
C GLN A 64 -7.01 11.53 -24.42
N ALA A 65 -7.59 10.36 -24.14
CA ALA A 65 -7.29 9.58 -22.96
C ALA A 65 -5.82 9.15 -22.96
N ARG A 66 -5.18 9.35 -21.82
CA ARG A 66 -3.75 9.03 -21.60
C ARG A 66 -3.55 7.64 -20.99
N GLY A 67 -4.63 6.91 -20.80
CA GLY A 67 -4.65 5.62 -20.15
C GLY A 67 -6.06 5.19 -19.77
N LEU A 68 -6.12 4.01 -19.18
CA LEU A 68 -7.30 3.43 -18.56
C LEU A 68 -6.92 2.72 -17.26
N ALA A 69 -7.87 2.60 -16.34
CA ALA A 69 -7.80 1.75 -15.16
C ALA A 69 -9.07 0.91 -15.06
N ILE A 70 -8.92 -0.35 -14.69
CA ILE A 70 -10.02 -1.30 -14.51
C ILE A 70 -10.09 -1.64 -13.02
N ASN A 71 -11.27 -1.46 -12.43
CA ASN A 71 -11.57 -2.05 -11.14
C ASN A 71 -12.32 -3.37 -11.37
N ALA A 72 -11.64 -4.48 -11.10
CA ALA A 72 -12.20 -5.81 -11.24
C ALA A 72 -13.38 -6.07 -10.28
N THR A 73 -13.29 -5.59 -9.03
CA THR A 73 -14.31 -5.78 -8.00
C THR A 73 -15.60 -5.02 -8.32
N GLY A 74 -15.46 -3.77 -8.77
CA GLY A 74 -16.59 -2.94 -9.19
C GLY A 74 -17.06 -3.22 -10.62
N GLN A 75 -16.31 -4.01 -11.39
CA GLN A 75 -16.48 -4.20 -12.83
C GLN A 75 -16.61 -2.85 -13.58
N GLN A 76 -15.72 -1.92 -13.27
CA GLN A 76 -15.74 -0.58 -13.86
C GLN A 76 -14.44 -0.26 -14.59
N LEU A 77 -14.57 0.43 -15.73
CA LEU A 77 -13.48 1.00 -16.49
C LEU A 77 -13.47 2.53 -16.32
N ARG A 78 -12.30 3.10 -16.14
CA ARG A 78 -12.10 4.56 -16.10
C ARG A 78 -11.05 4.97 -17.11
N LEU A 79 -11.41 5.90 -17.98
CA LEU A 79 -10.45 6.56 -18.87
C LEU A 79 -9.71 7.67 -18.11
N LEU A 80 -8.38 7.70 -18.25
CA LEU A 80 -7.50 8.59 -17.52
C LEU A 80 -7.13 9.81 -18.37
N GLY A 81 -7.08 10.99 -17.73
CA GLY A 81 -6.67 12.23 -18.39
C GLY A 81 -7.79 12.98 -19.12
N ILE A 82 -9.00 12.42 -19.14
CA ILE A 82 -10.21 13.06 -19.67
C ILE A 82 -11.32 13.09 -18.62
N LYS A 83 -12.33 13.93 -18.84
CA LYS A 83 -13.55 14.00 -18.00
C LYS A 83 -14.62 13.07 -18.56
N ALA A 84 -14.37 11.76 -18.53
CA ALA A 84 -15.36 10.73 -18.84
C ALA A 84 -15.95 10.14 -17.55
N PRO A 85 -17.24 9.75 -17.52
CA PRO A 85 -17.78 8.99 -16.41
C PRO A 85 -17.09 7.61 -16.32
N PRO A 86 -17.08 6.97 -15.13
CA PRO A 86 -16.78 5.54 -15.04
C PRO A 86 -17.77 4.75 -15.91
N ILE A 87 -17.27 3.71 -16.55
CA ILE A 87 -18.01 2.85 -17.49
C ILE A 87 -18.25 1.52 -16.78
N ASP A 88 -19.50 1.07 -16.73
CA ASP A 88 -19.87 -0.25 -16.25
C ASP A 88 -19.46 -1.28 -17.31
N LEU A 89 -18.64 -2.27 -16.94
CA LEU A 89 -18.14 -3.29 -17.87
C LEU A 89 -19.16 -4.38 -18.19
N THR A 90 -20.25 -4.48 -17.43
CA THR A 90 -21.35 -5.40 -17.73
C THR A 90 -22.24 -4.83 -18.82
N THR A 91 -22.67 -3.57 -18.69
CA THR A 91 -23.58 -2.92 -19.64
C THR A 91 -22.85 -2.18 -20.78
N GLY A 92 -21.65 -1.68 -20.51
CA GLY A 92 -20.92 -0.78 -21.41
C GLY A 92 -21.41 0.67 -21.37
N ASP A 93 -22.33 1.02 -20.47
CA ASP A 93 -22.85 2.36 -20.28
C ASP A 93 -22.17 3.09 -19.10
N ALA A 94 -22.52 4.37 -18.89
CA ALA A 94 -22.00 5.12 -17.75
C ALA A 94 -22.49 4.47 -16.45
N ALA A 95 -21.58 4.22 -15.52
CA ALA A 95 -21.91 3.60 -14.25
C ALA A 95 -22.88 4.47 -13.44
N ALA A 96 -24.06 3.93 -13.13
CA ALA A 96 -25.10 4.63 -12.38
C ALA A 96 -24.80 4.66 -10.88
N ALA A 97 -24.04 3.69 -10.37
CA ALA A 97 -23.69 3.55 -8.95
C ALA A 97 -22.21 3.88 -8.71
N SER A 98 -21.94 4.49 -7.55
CA SER A 98 -20.58 4.68 -7.07
C SER A 98 -19.97 3.36 -6.63
N ASP A 99 -18.70 3.16 -6.95
CA ASP A 99 -17.91 2.03 -6.49
C ASP A 99 -17.36 2.33 -5.10
N SER A 100 -18.17 2.06 -4.06
CA SER A 100 -17.84 2.37 -2.67
C SER A 100 -16.54 1.71 -2.20
N THR A 101 -16.22 0.52 -2.72
CA THR A 101 -14.98 -0.20 -2.40
C THR A 101 -13.79 0.49 -3.07
N GLY A 102 -13.89 0.81 -4.35
CA GLY A 102 -12.86 1.57 -5.06
C GLY A 102 -12.64 2.96 -4.47
N ASP A 103 -13.70 3.65 -4.04
CA ASP A 103 -13.63 4.96 -3.40
C ASP A 103 -12.93 4.89 -2.03
N LEU A 104 -13.23 3.87 -1.23
CA LEU A 104 -12.55 3.63 0.05
C LEU A 104 -11.05 3.37 -0.16
N LEU A 105 -10.70 2.50 -1.11
CA LEU A 105 -9.31 2.19 -1.45
C LEU A 105 -8.57 3.42 -1.98
N LEU A 106 -9.22 4.23 -2.82
CA LEU A 106 -8.65 5.46 -3.34
C LEU A 106 -8.43 6.50 -2.23
N TRP A 107 -9.39 6.65 -1.32
CA TRP A 107 -9.24 7.51 -0.14
C TRP A 107 -8.09 7.03 0.75
N ALA A 108 -8.02 5.73 1.04
CA ALA A 108 -6.96 5.14 1.85
C ALA A 108 -5.61 5.39 1.21
N ARG A 109 -5.46 5.15 -0.10
CA ARG A 109 -4.23 5.39 -0.88
C ARG A 109 -3.80 6.86 -0.82
N ARG A 110 -4.71 7.79 -1.11
CA ARG A 110 -4.41 9.23 -1.05
C ARG A 110 -3.93 9.66 0.33
N THR A 111 -4.60 9.18 1.38
CA THR A 111 -4.25 9.50 2.76
C THR A 111 -2.94 8.85 3.19
N HIS A 112 -2.68 7.61 2.76
CA HIS A 112 -1.47 6.86 3.06
C HIS A 112 -0.23 7.46 2.38
N GLU A 113 -0.37 7.95 1.15
CA GLU A 113 0.73 8.59 0.40
C GLU A 113 0.92 10.07 0.79
N ARG A 114 -0.16 10.74 1.20
CA ARG A 114 -0.19 12.16 1.57
C ARG A 114 -1.11 12.40 2.75
N LEU A 115 -0.58 12.20 3.95
CA LEU A 115 -1.34 12.40 5.17
C LEU A 115 -1.76 13.87 5.32
N LEU A 116 -3.07 14.12 5.31
CA LEU A 116 -3.65 15.48 5.28
C LEU A 116 -3.14 16.32 4.09
N GLY A 117 -2.79 15.68 2.98
CA GLY A 117 -2.20 16.34 1.80
C GLY A 117 -0.69 16.50 1.85
N TYR A 118 -0.03 16.18 2.97
CA TYR A 118 1.41 16.38 3.16
C TYR A 118 2.19 15.07 3.05
N GLN A 119 2.99 14.94 1.99
CA GLN A 119 3.87 13.77 1.79
C GLN A 119 4.99 13.69 2.84
N TRP A 120 5.56 14.83 3.25
CA TRP A 120 6.65 14.87 4.23
C TRP A 120 6.24 14.28 5.58
N LEU A 121 4.96 14.42 5.96
CA LEU A 121 4.43 13.91 7.21
C LEU A 121 4.39 12.38 7.23
N VAL A 122 4.07 11.76 6.09
CA VAL A 122 4.17 10.31 5.90
C VAL A 122 5.62 9.86 6.08
N ILE A 123 6.55 10.51 5.36
CA ILE A 123 7.97 10.17 5.42
C ILE A 123 8.52 10.32 6.84
N ALA A 124 8.26 11.44 7.52
CA ALA A 124 8.71 11.68 8.89
C ALA A 124 8.15 10.63 9.87
N SER A 125 6.88 10.25 9.71
CA SER A 125 6.25 9.20 10.52
C SER A 125 6.86 7.83 10.26
N THR A 126 7.17 7.50 9.00
CA THR A 126 7.84 6.25 8.63
C THR A 126 9.27 6.19 9.19
N ILE A 127 10.02 7.30 9.17
CA ILE A 127 11.33 7.40 9.82
C ILE A 127 11.19 7.20 11.33
N ALA A 128 10.23 7.87 11.97
CA ALA A 128 9.97 7.72 13.40
C ALA A 128 9.61 6.27 13.77
N LEU A 129 8.79 5.60 12.98
CA LEU A 129 8.45 4.18 13.16
C LEU A 129 9.70 3.28 13.07
N THR A 130 10.55 3.51 12.07
CA THR A 130 11.81 2.77 11.90
C THR A 130 12.74 2.97 13.10
N ILE A 131 12.87 4.22 13.58
CA ILE A 131 13.65 4.55 14.78
C ILE A 131 13.06 3.88 16.02
N LEU A 132 11.73 3.86 16.19
CA LEU A 132 11.07 3.18 17.31
C LEU A 132 11.40 1.68 17.33
N MET A 133 11.36 1.02 16.19
CA MET A 133 11.74 -0.39 16.05
C MET A 133 13.21 -0.62 16.39
N ALA A 134 14.11 0.23 15.90
CA ALA A 134 15.54 0.16 16.21
C ALA A 134 15.80 0.36 17.72
N ILE A 135 15.16 1.34 18.35
CA ILE A 135 15.23 1.56 19.80
C ILE A 135 14.69 0.33 20.54
N GLY A 136 13.55 -0.24 20.09
CA GLY A 136 12.95 -1.44 20.66
C GLY A 136 13.90 -2.63 20.66
N ALA A 137 14.62 -2.84 19.55
CA ALA A 137 15.64 -3.89 19.45
C ALA A 137 16.83 -3.64 20.39
N LEU A 138 17.32 -2.40 20.46
CA LEU A 138 18.44 -2.00 21.33
C LEU A 138 18.11 -2.06 22.82
N MET A 139 16.83 -2.12 23.18
CA MET A 139 16.39 -2.35 24.57
C MET A 139 16.55 -3.82 25.01
N GLY A 140 16.95 -4.73 24.11
CA GLY A 140 17.32 -6.11 24.42
C GLY A 140 16.15 -7.11 24.40
N LEU A 141 16.45 -8.35 24.80
CA LEU A 141 15.50 -9.46 24.76
C LEU A 141 14.25 -9.22 25.64
N PRO A 142 13.06 -9.63 25.17
CA PRO A 142 11.84 -9.40 25.90
C PRO A 142 11.75 -10.37 27.08
N ARG A 143 11.67 -9.83 28.29
CA ARG A 143 11.22 -10.62 29.45
C ARG A 143 9.71 -10.82 29.36
N LEU A 144 9.31 -11.98 28.86
CA LEU A 144 7.90 -12.35 28.69
C LEU A 144 7.26 -12.55 30.05
N ARG A 145 6.10 -11.92 30.24
CA ARG A 145 5.25 -12.04 31.43
C ARG A 145 3.82 -12.01 30.92
N ASN A 146 2.92 -12.77 31.55
CA ASN A 146 1.50 -12.72 31.20
C ASN A 146 0.88 -11.38 31.68
N SER A 147 1.15 -10.33 30.91
CA SER A 147 0.75 -8.95 31.17
C SER A 147 0.76 -8.20 29.85
N LEU A 148 -0.01 -7.12 29.75
CA LEU A 148 -0.06 -6.32 28.53
C LEU A 148 1.33 -5.84 28.06
N ALA A 149 2.20 -5.44 28.99
CA ALA A 149 3.56 -5.03 28.67
C ALA A 149 4.45 -6.19 28.21
N GLY A 150 4.22 -7.40 28.71
CA GLY A 150 4.91 -8.61 28.25
C GLY A 150 4.46 -8.99 26.84
N TRP A 151 3.16 -8.99 26.57
CA TRP A 151 2.58 -9.22 25.24
C TRP A 151 3.03 -8.19 24.21
N HIS A 152 3.04 -6.89 24.55
CA HIS A 152 3.57 -5.84 23.68
C HIS A 152 5.02 -6.11 23.27
N LYS A 153 5.89 -6.47 24.23
CA LYS A 153 7.29 -6.78 23.95
C LYS A 153 7.45 -8.07 23.14
N GLY A 154 6.69 -9.11 23.48
CA GLY A 154 6.71 -10.38 22.77
C GLY A 154 6.30 -10.22 21.30
N ALA A 155 5.14 -9.59 21.07
CA ALA A 155 4.66 -9.29 19.72
C ALA A 155 5.69 -8.47 18.94
N ALA A 156 6.19 -7.36 19.52
CA ALA A 156 7.18 -6.51 18.86
C ALA A 156 8.45 -7.26 18.46
N TRP A 157 8.97 -8.14 19.33
CA TRP A 157 10.23 -8.83 19.08
C TRP A 157 10.08 -9.97 18.08
N PHE A 158 9.09 -10.86 18.28
CA PHE A 158 8.92 -12.03 17.41
C PHE A 158 8.44 -11.68 16.01
N THR A 159 7.78 -10.53 15.83
CA THR A 159 7.36 -10.06 14.51
C THR A 159 8.30 -9.01 13.91
N LEU A 160 9.35 -8.59 14.63
CA LEU A 160 10.25 -7.51 14.20
C LEU A 160 10.77 -7.66 12.76
N PRO A 161 11.24 -8.84 12.30
CA PRO A 161 11.73 -9.00 10.94
C PRO A 161 10.67 -8.66 9.89
N LEU A 162 9.41 -8.98 10.16
CA LEU A 162 8.30 -8.65 9.28
C LEU A 162 7.91 -7.17 9.41
N LEU A 163 7.79 -6.66 10.64
CA LEU A 163 7.37 -5.30 10.90
C LEU A 163 8.30 -4.25 10.28
N VAL A 164 9.60 -4.51 10.27
CA VAL A 164 10.60 -3.55 9.78
C VAL A 164 10.63 -3.47 8.25
N LEU A 165 10.21 -4.53 7.54
CA LEU A 165 10.19 -4.54 6.08
C LEU A 165 9.26 -3.46 5.50
N SER A 166 8.06 -3.29 6.07
CA SER A 166 7.08 -2.31 5.59
C SER A 166 7.60 -0.85 5.59
N PRO A 167 8.12 -0.29 6.71
CA PRO A 167 8.66 1.07 6.70
C PRO A 167 9.97 1.18 5.93
N LEU A 168 10.85 0.17 5.92
CA LEU A 168 12.10 0.23 5.13
C LEU A 168 11.82 0.27 3.63
N THR A 169 10.90 -0.55 3.14
CA THR A 169 10.49 -0.55 1.74
C THR A 169 9.82 0.77 1.35
N ALA A 170 9.00 1.36 2.22
CA ALA A 170 8.45 2.71 2.03
C ALA A 170 9.54 3.78 1.92
N LEU A 171 10.57 3.74 2.77
CA LEU A 171 11.70 4.68 2.71
C LEU A 171 12.52 4.48 1.43
N CYS A 172 12.74 3.24 1.00
CA CYS A 172 13.38 2.95 -0.28
C CYS A 172 12.58 3.56 -1.45
N MET A 173 11.26 3.39 -1.46
CA MET A 173 10.39 4.01 -2.46
C MET A 173 10.46 5.53 -2.45
N ALA A 174 10.46 6.15 -1.25
CA ALA A 174 10.58 7.60 -1.09
C ALA A 174 11.94 8.13 -1.60
N ALA A 175 13.00 7.33 -1.45
CA ALA A 175 14.33 7.62 -1.97
C ALA A 175 14.52 7.26 -3.46
N GLY A 176 13.50 6.69 -4.13
CA GLY A 176 13.59 6.25 -5.52
C GLY A 176 14.42 4.97 -5.73
N LEU A 177 14.74 4.23 -4.67
CA LEU A 177 15.45 2.96 -4.75
C LEU A 177 14.50 1.86 -5.22
N THR A 178 14.85 1.19 -6.32
CA THR A 178 14.01 0.12 -6.90
C THR A 178 14.62 -1.28 -6.74
N PHE A 179 15.93 -1.36 -6.46
CA PHE A 179 16.73 -2.59 -6.47
C PHE A 179 16.54 -3.42 -7.76
N SER A 180 16.30 -2.71 -8.86
CA SER A 180 16.13 -3.30 -10.19
C SER A 180 17.45 -3.24 -10.95
N SER A 181 17.81 -4.32 -11.64
CA SER A 181 18.88 -4.31 -12.63
C SER A 181 18.31 -4.07 -14.03
N GLY A 182 19.00 -3.26 -14.83
CA GLY A 182 18.71 -3.10 -16.26
C GLY A 182 18.56 -1.65 -16.70
N PRO A 183 18.84 -1.35 -17.98
CA PRO A 183 18.67 -0.02 -18.53
C PRO A 183 17.18 0.38 -18.51
N PRO A 184 16.87 1.68 -18.38
CA PRO A 184 15.50 2.15 -18.52
C PRO A 184 15.00 1.79 -19.93
N PRO A 185 13.84 1.13 -20.07
CA PRO A 185 13.32 0.79 -21.40
C PRO A 185 13.12 2.03 -22.27
N ALA A 186 13.19 1.86 -23.59
CA ALA A 186 12.94 2.93 -24.54
C ALA A 186 11.54 3.53 -24.34
N ARG A 187 11.41 4.84 -24.58
CA ARG A 187 10.10 5.50 -24.56
C ARG A 187 9.43 5.29 -25.90
N MET A 188 8.21 4.76 -25.88
CA MET A 188 7.36 4.63 -27.05
C MET A 188 6.08 5.42 -26.81
N THR A 189 5.68 6.21 -27.82
CA THR A 189 4.37 6.83 -27.89
C THR A 189 3.48 5.90 -28.71
N ILE A 190 2.38 5.44 -28.10
CA ILE A 190 1.42 4.54 -28.72
C ILE A 190 0.01 5.02 -28.35
N LYS A 191 -0.96 4.88 -29.26
CA LYS A 191 -2.36 5.19 -28.96
C LYS A 191 -2.91 4.17 -27.96
N LEU A 192 -3.88 4.58 -27.15
CA LEU A 192 -4.44 3.71 -26.12
C LEU A 192 -5.10 2.45 -26.71
N THR A 193 -5.81 2.57 -27.83
CA THR A 193 -6.43 1.45 -28.53
C THR A 193 -5.38 0.48 -29.10
N ASP A 194 -4.32 1.00 -29.71
CA ASP A 194 -3.19 0.19 -30.21
C ASP A 194 -2.49 -0.55 -29.06
N ALA A 195 -2.33 0.11 -27.90
CA ALA A 195 -1.76 -0.50 -26.71
C ALA A 195 -2.62 -1.66 -26.18
N VAL A 196 -3.95 -1.51 -26.16
CA VAL A 196 -4.88 -2.59 -25.80
C VAL A 196 -4.71 -3.77 -26.75
N GLN A 197 -4.70 -3.52 -28.06
CA GLN A 197 -4.54 -4.57 -29.07
C GLN A 197 -3.19 -5.27 -28.96
N GLN A 198 -2.11 -4.53 -28.67
CA GLN A 198 -0.78 -5.12 -28.53
C GLN A 198 -0.65 -6.02 -27.29
N ILE A 199 -1.24 -5.62 -26.14
CA ILE A 199 -1.31 -6.48 -24.94
C ILE A 199 -2.07 -7.76 -25.24
N ALA A 200 -3.24 -7.64 -25.85
CA ALA A 200 -4.16 -8.75 -26.08
C ALA A 200 -3.58 -9.88 -26.96
N ARG A 201 -2.51 -9.60 -27.73
CA ARG A 201 -1.80 -10.63 -28.52
C ARG A 201 -1.08 -11.66 -27.65
N SER A 202 -0.75 -11.32 -26.41
CA SER A 202 0.13 -12.11 -25.55
C SER A 202 -0.37 -12.29 -24.11
N HIS A 203 -1.33 -11.47 -23.68
CA HIS A 203 -1.87 -11.50 -22.33
C HIS A 203 -3.40 -11.41 -22.35
N ASP A 204 -4.04 -12.04 -21.36
CA ASP A 204 -5.47 -11.91 -21.14
C ASP A 204 -5.80 -10.52 -20.56
N VAL A 205 -6.63 -9.76 -21.28
CA VAL A 205 -7.07 -8.42 -20.89
C VAL A 205 -8.09 -8.44 -19.75
N SER A 206 -8.67 -9.60 -19.40
CA SER A 206 -9.55 -9.75 -18.24
C SER A 206 -8.82 -9.52 -16.90
N HIS A 207 -7.49 -9.72 -16.89
CA HIS A 207 -6.60 -9.50 -15.75
C HIS A 207 -5.84 -8.15 -15.84
N LEU A 208 -6.16 -7.32 -16.82
CA LEU A 208 -5.59 -5.98 -16.98
C LEU A 208 -6.10 -5.06 -15.86
N ALA A 209 -5.19 -4.52 -15.06
CA ALA A 209 -5.52 -3.54 -14.03
C ALA A 209 -5.43 -2.10 -14.54
N MET A 210 -4.44 -1.80 -15.40
CA MET A 210 -4.19 -0.43 -15.85
C MET A 210 -3.34 -0.39 -17.12
N ILE A 211 -3.62 0.56 -18.01
CA ILE A 211 -2.67 1.06 -19.02
C ILE A 211 -2.53 2.56 -18.78
N ALA A 212 -1.34 3.09 -18.54
CA ALA A 212 -1.18 4.52 -18.33
C ALA A 212 0.21 5.00 -18.68
N ASN A 213 0.34 6.30 -18.98
CA ASN A 213 1.64 6.93 -19.05
C ASN A 213 2.19 7.18 -17.62
N ARG A 214 3.33 6.59 -17.28
CA ARG A 214 4.07 6.87 -16.03
C ARG A 214 5.53 7.12 -16.31
N GLY A 215 6.07 8.25 -15.86
CA GLY A 215 7.48 8.57 -16.10
C GLY A 215 7.82 8.78 -17.59
N GLY A 216 6.84 9.21 -18.40
CA GLY A 216 7.01 9.51 -19.82
C GLY A 216 7.00 8.28 -20.74
N ARG A 217 6.51 7.13 -20.26
CA ARG A 217 6.32 5.90 -21.05
C ARG A 217 4.93 5.34 -20.80
N MET A 218 4.30 4.78 -21.83
CA MET A 218 3.11 3.96 -21.62
C MET A 218 3.52 2.63 -20.97
N MET A 219 2.76 2.22 -19.96
CA MET A 219 2.96 0.95 -19.27
C MET A 219 1.62 0.27 -19.01
N ALA A 220 1.64 -1.05 -19.03
CA ALA A 220 0.52 -1.89 -18.60
C ALA A 220 0.81 -2.49 -17.22
N ARG A 221 -0.22 -2.69 -16.41
CA ARG A 221 -0.17 -3.51 -15.20
C ARG A 221 -1.20 -4.62 -15.32
N ILE A 222 -0.76 -5.86 -15.22
CA ILE A 222 -1.56 -7.07 -15.44
C ILE A 222 -1.30 -8.03 -14.28
N TYR A 223 -2.35 -8.64 -13.74
CA TYR A 223 -2.18 -9.72 -12.77
C TYR A 223 -1.84 -11.03 -13.50
N GLU A 224 -0.73 -11.65 -13.16
CA GLU A 224 -0.28 -12.93 -13.70
C GLU A 224 0.22 -13.82 -12.58
N ASP A 225 -0.30 -15.05 -12.49
CA ASP A 225 0.07 -16.02 -11.45
C ASP A 225 0.00 -15.44 -10.02
N GLY A 226 -0.90 -14.48 -9.81
CA GLY A 226 -1.07 -13.78 -8.53
C GLY A 226 -0.09 -12.62 -8.26
N GLU A 227 0.78 -12.26 -9.20
CA GLU A 227 1.64 -11.07 -9.12
C GLU A 227 1.10 -9.95 -10.02
N LEU A 228 1.08 -8.70 -9.54
CA LEU A 228 0.79 -7.54 -10.37
C LEU A 228 2.05 -7.10 -11.13
N ARG A 229 2.19 -7.63 -12.33
CA ARG A 229 3.34 -7.43 -13.22
C ARG A 229 3.19 -6.13 -14.01
N ALA A 230 4.32 -5.49 -14.29
CA ALA A 230 4.36 -4.27 -15.07
C ALA A 230 5.04 -4.53 -16.42
N TYR A 231 4.48 -3.97 -17.47
CA TYR A 231 4.90 -4.20 -18.85
C TYR A 231 5.06 -2.87 -19.59
N THR A 232 5.96 -2.85 -20.57
CA THR A 232 6.17 -1.70 -21.46
C THR A 232 6.00 -2.11 -22.91
N PHE A 233 5.72 -1.12 -23.76
CA PHE A 233 5.44 -1.31 -25.17
C PHE A 233 6.70 -1.06 -25.98
N THR A 234 6.93 -1.94 -26.94
CA THR A 234 8.05 -1.92 -27.90
C THR A 234 7.48 -2.14 -29.30
N PRO A 235 8.23 -1.81 -30.38
CA PRO A 235 7.78 -2.11 -31.74
C PRO A 235 7.47 -3.60 -31.96
N GLU A 236 8.19 -4.49 -31.28
CA GLU A 236 8.08 -5.94 -31.42
C GLU A 236 6.94 -6.55 -30.59
N GLY A 237 6.41 -5.82 -29.60
CA GLY A 237 5.44 -6.37 -28.67
C GLY A 237 5.46 -5.72 -27.30
N VAL A 238 5.03 -6.49 -26.31
CA VAL A 238 5.01 -6.10 -24.91
C VAL A 238 6.15 -6.82 -24.18
N THR A 239 6.95 -6.08 -23.40
CA THR A 239 8.08 -6.65 -22.65
C THR A 239 7.95 -6.35 -21.16
N PRO A 240 8.33 -7.30 -20.28
CA PRO A 240 8.21 -7.11 -18.85
C PRO A 240 9.19 -6.05 -18.34
N LEU A 241 8.72 -5.18 -17.47
CA LEU A 241 9.57 -4.24 -16.75
C LEU A 241 10.32 -4.94 -15.61
N PRO A 242 11.54 -4.50 -15.28
CA PRO A 242 12.24 -4.95 -14.09
C PRO A 242 11.39 -4.74 -12.83
N ARG A 243 11.42 -5.72 -11.92
CA ARG A 243 10.70 -5.64 -10.64
C ARG A 243 11.26 -4.50 -9.80
N ASN A 244 10.38 -3.63 -9.31
CA ASN A 244 10.69 -2.68 -8.25
C ASN A 244 10.44 -3.38 -6.91
N TRP A 245 11.46 -4.00 -6.34
CA TRP A 245 11.33 -4.87 -5.16
C TRP A 245 10.74 -4.16 -3.94
N PRO A 246 11.19 -2.94 -3.57
CA PRO A 246 10.58 -2.22 -2.47
C PRO A 246 9.09 -2.00 -2.67
N ARG A 247 8.68 -1.55 -3.86
CA ARG A 247 7.27 -1.36 -4.20
C ARG A 247 6.49 -2.66 -4.15
N LEU A 248 7.05 -3.72 -4.73
CA LEU A 248 6.40 -5.01 -4.82
C LEU A 248 6.10 -5.58 -3.43
N LEU A 249 7.09 -5.54 -2.52
CA LEU A 249 6.95 -5.97 -1.13
C LEU A 249 6.00 -5.05 -0.34
N HIS A 250 6.15 -3.73 -0.48
CA HIS A 250 5.35 -2.75 0.25
C HIS A 250 3.86 -2.78 -0.13
N GLU A 251 3.56 -2.78 -1.43
CA GLU A 251 2.18 -2.83 -1.93
C GLU A 251 1.56 -4.21 -1.74
N GLY A 252 2.34 -5.27 -1.47
CA GLY A 252 1.83 -6.63 -1.34
C GLY A 252 1.32 -7.18 -2.66
N ASN A 253 2.00 -6.86 -3.76
CA ASN A 253 1.57 -7.18 -5.12
C ASN A 253 2.31 -8.40 -5.72
N TRP A 254 3.07 -9.14 -4.91
CA TRP A 254 3.81 -10.34 -5.36
C TRP A 254 3.04 -11.65 -5.20
N SER A 255 1.95 -11.67 -4.43
CA SER A 255 1.03 -12.80 -4.35
C SER A 255 -0.32 -12.34 -3.80
N THR A 256 -1.37 -12.40 -4.61
CA THR A 256 -2.73 -11.93 -4.26
C THR A 256 -3.16 -12.29 -2.84
N TRP A 257 -3.03 -13.57 -2.46
CA TRP A 257 -3.40 -14.04 -1.12
C TRP A 257 -2.27 -13.94 -0.11
N LEU A 258 -1.09 -14.50 -0.41
CA LEU A 258 -0.03 -14.62 0.60
C LEU A 258 0.49 -13.25 1.03
N SER A 259 0.77 -12.35 0.09
CA SER A 259 1.32 -11.04 0.42
C SER A 259 0.29 -10.11 1.02
N GLY A 260 -0.96 -10.19 0.58
CA GLY A 260 -2.07 -9.52 1.24
C GLY A 260 -2.19 -9.95 2.70
N THR A 261 -2.20 -11.26 2.99
CA THR A 261 -2.37 -11.76 4.37
C THR A 261 -1.20 -11.34 5.25
N VAL A 262 0.03 -11.40 4.74
CA VAL A 262 1.22 -10.94 5.45
C VAL A 262 1.10 -9.44 5.79
N ASN A 263 0.63 -8.61 4.87
CA ASN A 263 0.44 -7.18 5.11
C ASN A 263 -0.71 -6.88 6.09
N VAL A 264 -1.81 -7.64 6.04
CA VAL A 264 -2.92 -7.57 7.02
C VAL A 264 -2.39 -7.87 8.42
N VAL A 265 -1.69 -9.00 8.59
CA VAL A 265 -1.12 -9.40 9.90
C VAL A 265 -0.12 -8.35 10.40
N THR A 266 0.75 -7.87 9.53
CA THR A 266 1.71 -6.80 9.86
C THR A 266 0.98 -5.56 10.38
N SER A 267 -0.05 -5.11 9.68
CA SER A 267 -0.81 -3.91 10.04
C SER A 267 -1.59 -4.08 11.35
N VAL A 268 -2.19 -5.25 11.57
CA VAL A 268 -2.88 -5.58 12.83
C VAL A 268 -1.90 -5.58 14.01
N VAL A 269 -0.71 -6.16 13.84
CA VAL A 269 0.32 -6.15 14.89
C VAL A 269 0.82 -4.73 15.15
N LEU A 270 1.12 -3.94 14.11
CA LEU A 270 1.51 -2.53 14.28
C LEU A 270 0.44 -1.72 15.00
N LEU A 271 -0.83 -1.90 14.64
CA LEU A 271 -1.96 -1.24 15.29
C LEU A 271 -2.06 -1.64 16.77
N GLY A 272 -1.97 -2.94 17.05
CA GLY A 272 -1.94 -3.47 18.42
C GLY A 272 -0.77 -2.91 19.23
N LEU A 273 0.42 -2.84 18.67
CA LEU A 273 1.60 -2.26 19.33
C LEU A 273 1.42 -0.77 19.62
N LEU A 274 0.87 0.00 18.68
CA LEU A 274 0.58 1.42 18.88
C LEU A 274 -0.44 1.62 20.00
N ILE A 275 -1.58 0.93 19.94
CA ILE A 275 -2.65 1.03 20.93
C ILE A 275 -2.14 0.64 22.31
N THR A 276 -1.48 -0.51 22.43
CA THR A 276 -0.94 -0.99 23.71
C THR A 276 0.18 -0.09 24.23
N GLY A 277 1.00 0.50 23.36
CA GLY A 277 2.03 1.48 23.70
C GLY A 277 1.45 2.73 24.33
N VAL A 278 0.45 3.34 23.68
CA VAL A 278 -0.26 4.52 24.19
C VAL A 278 -0.98 4.20 25.50
N TRP A 279 -1.70 3.07 25.56
CA TRP A 279 -2.41 2.64 26.76
C TRP A 279 -1.48 2.45 27.97
N LEU A 280 -0.33 1.77 27.78
CA LEU A 280 0.66 1.57 28.83
C LEU A 280 1.26 2.89 29.33
N TRP A 281 1.40 3.89 28.46
CA TRP A 281 1.81 5.23 28.86
C TRP A 281 0.73 5.91 29.69
N THR A 282 -0.51 5.96 29.20
CA THR A 282 -1.66 6.60 29.86
C THR A 282 -1.89 6.00 31.25
N ARG A 283 -1.90 4.67 31.37
CA ARG A 283 -2.08 3.98 32.66
C ARG A 283 -0.99 4.35 33.69
N ARG A 284 0.26 4.54 33.26
CA ARG A 284 1.35 4.94 34.15
C ARG A 284 1.21 6.40 34.61
N LYS A 285 0.70 7.29 33.75
CA LYS A 285 0.51 8.69 34.09
C LYS A 285 -0.70 8.90 35.02
N LEU A 286 -1.76 8.12 34.82
CA LEU A 286 -3.00 8.21 35.62
C LEU A 286 -2.92 7.45 36.96
N ARG A 287 -2.00 6.51 37.13
CA ARG A 287 -1.73 5.88 38.43
C ARG A 287 -1.15 6.91 39.40
N ARG A 288 -2.00 7.48 40.26
CA ARG A 288 -1.60 8.29 41.42
C ARG A 288 -0.64 7.45 42.28
N ARG A 289 0.51 8.00 42.65
CA ARG A 289 1.36 7.40 43.67
C ARG A 289 0.58 7.49 45.00
N PRO A 290 0.39 6.40 45.76
CA PRO A 290 -0.15 6.53 47.10
C PRO A 290 0.76 7.46 47.92
N PRO A 291 0.19 8.35 48.75
CA PRO A 291 0.99 9.16 49.66
C PRO A 291 1.86 8.23 50.50
N ARG A 292 3.15 8.55 50.57
CA ARG A 292 4.09 7.82 51.42
C ARG A 292 3.59 8.01 52.85
N PRO A 293 3.34 6.95 53.64
CA PRO A 293 2.94 7.13 55.04
C PRO A 293 4.02 7.97 55.72
N VAL A 294 3.60 9.10 56.28
CA VAL A 294 4.44 9.90 57.15
C VAL A 294 4.70 9.02 58.36
N ALA A 295 5.97 8.69 58.62
CA ALA A 295 6.33 7.99 59.85
C ALA A 295 5.95 8.91 61.01
N GLU A 296 5.06 8.47 61.88
CA GLU A 296 4.78 9.16 63.14
C GLU A 296 6.07 9.19 63.96
N PRO A 297 6.50 10.37 64.45
CA PRO A 297 7.57 10.42 65.43
C PRO A 297 7.11 9.74 66.72
N ALA A 298 7.96 8.84 67.23
CA ALA A 298 7.79 8.17 68.52
C ALA A 298 7.98 9.13 69.69
#